data_AF-A0A7J2XAG2-F1
#
_entry.id   AF-A0A7J2XAG2-F1
#
_cell.length_a   1.000
_cell.length_b   1.000
_cell.length_c   1.000
_cell.angle_alpha   90.00
_cell.angle_beta   90.00
_cell.angle_gamma   90.00
#
_symmetry.space_group_name_H-M   'P 1'
#
loop_
_entity.id
_entity.type
_entity.pdbx_description
1 polymer ?
#
loop_
_entity_poly.entity_id
_entity_poly.type
_entity_poly.pdbx_seq_one_letter_code
_entity_poly.pdbx_strand_id
1 'polypeptide(L)' 'MEETLYSIEIHKEKGMYIGRIYSDVDGVREFRNPKIEGLLRDITFDIQLALDTFSARSVDFSEEQVEEEI' A
#
# COMPACT_ATOMS: atom_id res chain seq x y z
N MET A 1 -2.65 -18.33 -10.50
CA MET A 1 -2.93 -18.18 -9.06
C MET A 1 -3.03 -16.69 -8.83
N GLU A 2 -4.04 -16.19 -8.12
CA GLU A 2 -4.03 -14.77 -7.72
C GLU A 2 -2.97 -14.59 -6.64
N GLU A 3 -1.99 -13.73 -6.90
CA GLU A 3 -1.02 -13.33 -5.87
C GLU A 3 -1.70 -12.38 -4.89
N THR A 4 -1.49 -12.63 -3.59
CA THR A 4 -1.98 -11.74 -2.54
C THR A 4 -1.09 -10.51 -2.49
N LEU A 5 -1.61 -9.35 -2.90
CA LEU A 5 -0.85 -8.09 -2.91
C LEU A 5 -0.60 -7.56 -1.50
N TYR A 6 -1.60 -7.67 -0.63
CA TYR A 6 -1.56 -7.18 0.75
C TYR A 6 -2.33 -8.13 1.66
N SER A 7 -1.73 -8.47 2.81
CA SER A 7 -2.44 -9.06 3.94
C SER A 7 -2.70 -7.98 4.99
N ILE A 8 -3.91 -7.93 5.54
CA ILE A 8 -4.30 -6.88 6.50
C ILE A 8 -4.86 -7.55 7.76
N GLU A 9 -4.27 -7.21 8.90
CA GLU A 9 -4.75 -7.62 10.22
C GLU A 9 -5.27 -6.41 10.98
N ILE A 10 -6.47 -6.51 11.56
CA ILE A 10 -7.04 -5.45 12.40
C ILE A 10 -7.44 -6.05 13.74
N HIS A 11 -6.94 -5.46 14.83
CA HIS A 11 -7.31 -5.81 16.19
C HIS A 11 -7.66 -4.56 17.01
N LYS A 12 -8.35 -4.75 18.15
CA LYS A 12 -8.71 -3.68 19.07
C LYS A 12 -7.98 -3.87 20.39
N GLU A 13 -7.24 -2.86 20.83
CA GLU A 13 -6.50 -2.86 22.09
C GLU A 13 -6.74 -1.55 22.85
N LYS A 14 -7.17 -1.63 24.12
CA LYS A 14 -7.32 -0.47 25.04
C LYS A 14 -8.08 0.73 24.43
N GLY A 15 -9.12 0.47 23.63
CA GLY A 15 -9.94 1.51 23.00
C GLY A 15 -9.41 2.04 21.67
N MET A 16 -8.28 1.52 21.19
CA MET A 16 -7.70 1.82 19.88
C MET A 16 -7.87 0.64 18.94
N TYR A 17 -8.14 0.92 17.66
CA TYR A 17 -7.96 -0.06 16.59
C TYR A 17 -6.52 0.03 16.09
N ILE A 18 -5.90 -1.13 15.92
CA ILE A 18 -4.55 -1.28 15.41
C ILE A 18 -4.65 -2.12 14.13
N GLY A 19 -4.18 -1.56 13.03
CA GLY A 19 -4.14 -2.21 11.73
C GLY A 19 -2.70 -2.50 11.33
N ARG A 20 -2.43 -3.67 10.79
CA ARG A 20 -1.13 -4.03 10.19
C ARG A 20 -1.33 -4.46 8.76
N ILE A 21 -0.61 -3.84 7.85
CA ILE A 21 -0.54 -4.21 6.44
C ILE A 21 0.80 -4.91 6.22
N TYR A 22 0.75 -6.08 5.60
CA TYR A 22 1.91 -6.86 5.22
C TYR A 22 1.94 -6.97 3.69
N SER A 23 3.07 -6.60 3.08
CA SER A 23 3.36 -6.89 1.68
C SER A 23 4.81 -7.33 1.52
N ASP A 24 5.07 -8.14 0.50
CA ASP A 24 6.42 -8.58 0.17
C ASP A 24 7.31 -7.43 -0.31
N VAL A 25 6.70 -6.36 -0.83
CA VAL A 25 7.40 -5.23 -1.45
C VAL A 25 7.72 -4.13 -0.44
N ASP A 26 6.79 -3.81 0.46
CA ASP A 26 6.92 -2.68 1.39
C ASP A 26 7.11 -3.10 2.85
N GLY A 27 7.11 -4.41 3.13
CA GLY A 27 7.23 -4.94 4.48
C GLY A 27 5.96 -4.74 5.31
N VAL A 28 6.12 -4.34 6.57
CA VAL A 28 5.01 -4.21 7.54
C VAL A 28 4.76 -2.75 7.88
N ARG A 29 3.53 -2.29 7.71
CA ARG A 29 3.06 -0.95 8.12
C ARG A 29 2.01 -1.06 9.21
N GLU A 30 2.14 -0.28 10.29
CA GLU A 30 1.19 -0.27 11.41
C GLU A 30 0.44 1.06 11.49
N PHE A 31 -0.88 0.99 11.64
CA PHE A 31 -1.81 2.11 11.76
C PHE A 31 -2.55 2.01 13.09
N ARG A 32 -2.88 3.16 13.69
CA ARG A 32 -3.61 3.21 14.95
C ARG A 32 -4.68 4.30 14.89
N ASN A 33 -5.91 3.96 15.24
CA ASN A 33 -7.00 4.92 15.23
C ASN A 33 -8.04 4.59 16.32
N PRO A 34 -8.59 5.58 17.06
CA PRO A 34 -9.68 5.34 18.00
C PRO A 34 -10.97 4.86 17.32
N LYS A 35 -11.15 5.17 16.02
CA LYS A 35 -12.34 4.85 15.22
C LYS A 35 -11.95 3.91 14.08
N ILE A 36 -12.75 2.87 13.88
CA ILE A 36 -12.47 1.86 12.85
C ILE A 36 -12.52 2.48 11.44
N GLU A 37 -13.43 3.42 11.23
CA GLU A 37 -13.60 4.14 9.96
C GLU A 37 -12.38 5.00 9.64
N GLY A 38 -11.74 5.56 10.67
CA GLY A 38 -10.49 6.29 10.54
C GLY A 38 -9.35 5.34 10.14
N LEU A 39 -9.21 4.22 10.85
CA LEU A 39 -8.19 3.21 10.54
C LEU A 39 -8.29 2.71 9.10
N LEU A 40 -9.50 2.35 8.66
CA LEU A 40 -9.75 1.84 7.31
C LEU A 40 -9.44 2.88 6.24
N ARG A 41 -9.74 4.16 6.52
CA ARG A 41 -9.41 5.28 5.64
C ARG A 41 -7.90 5.44 5.51
N ASP A 42 -7.18 5.42 6.63
CA ASP A 42 -5.72 5.57 6.65
C ASP A 42 -5.06 4.43 5.85
N ILE A 43 -5.48 3.19 6.08
CA ILE A 43 -5.04 1.99 5.32
C ILE A 43 -5.32 2.14 3.82
N THR A 44 -6.52 2.59 3.46
CA THR A 44 -6.93 2.71 2.06
C THR A 44 -6.11 3.77 1.32
N PHE A 45 -5.88 4.94 1.95
CA PHE A 45 -5.06 5.99 1.36
C PHE A 45 -3.61 5.57 1.17
N ASP A 46 -3.04 4.87 2.15
CA ASP A 46 -1.68 4.38 2.08
C ASP A 46 -1.49 3.38 0.92
N ILE A 47 -2.42 2.42 0.75
CA ILE A 47 -2.40 1.48 -0.38
C ILE A 47 -2.54 2.24 -1.71
N GLN A 48 -3.46 3.20 -1.81
CA GLN A 48 -3.62 4.00 -3.03
C GLN A 48 -2.35 4.76 -3.38
N LEU A 49 -1.73 5.43 -2.41
CA LEU A 49 -0.49 6.17 -2.62
C LEU A 49 0.65 5.25 -3.08
N ALA A 50 0.77 4.05 -2.51
CA ALA A 50 1.74 3.06 -2.94
C ALA A 50 1.49 2.67 -4.41
N LEU A 51 0.25 2.30 -4.76
CA LEU A 51 -0.12 1.93 -6.13
C LEU A 51 0.10 3.06 -7.14
N ASP A 52 -0.24 4.31 -6.79
CA ASP A 52 0.01 5.47 -7.64
C ASP A 52 1.51 5.69 -7.85
N THR A 53 2.32 5.48 -6.81
CA THR A 53 3.79 5.56 -6.90
C THR A 53 4.35 4.46 -7.81
N PHE A 54 3.86 3.22 -7.70
CA PHE A 54 4.25 2.14 -8.60
C PHE A 54 3.84 2.43 -10.05
N SER A 55 2.63 2.94 -10.26
CA SER A 55 2.13 3.32 -11.59
C SER A 55 2.99 4.43 -12.21
N ALA A 56 3.28 5.49 -11.45
CA ALA A 56 4.12 6.60 -11.90
C ALA A 56 5.54 6.15 -12.27
N ARG A 57 6.16 5.29 -11.45
CA ARG A 57 7.49 4.71 -11.77
C ARG A 57 7.44 3.83 -13.02
N SER A 58 6.35 3.09 -13.24
CA SER A 58 6.19 2.24 -14.42
C SER A 58 6.13 3.06 -15.71
N VAL A 59 5.61 4.28 -15.65
CA VAL A 59 5.59 5.22 -16.78
C VAL A 59 7.00 5.76 -17.06
N ASP A 60 7.76 6.15 -16.04
CA ASP A 60 9.14 6.64 -16.20
C ASP A 60 10.08 5.58 -16.84
N PHE A 61 9.93 4.29 -16.51
CA PHE A 61 10.74 3.23 -17.15
C PHE A 61 10.33 2.91 -18.60
N SER A 62 9.14 3.35 -19.04
CA SER A 62 8.66 3.10 -20.40
C SER A 62 9.09 4.16 -21.42
N GLU A 63 9.50 5.35 -20.96
CA GLU A 63 9.97 6.43 -21.83
C GLU A 63 11.49 6.36 -22.13
N GLU A 64 12.29 5.66 -21.32
CA GLU A 64 13.76 5.52 -21.55
C GLU A 64 14.16 4.41 -22.54
N GLN A 65 13.22 3.62 -23.08
CA GLN A 65 13.53 2.53 -24.04
C GLN A 65 13.26 2.87 -25.52
N VAL A 66 12.91 4.12 -25.87
CA VAL A 66 12.53 4.48 -27.25
C VAL A 66 13.58 5.35 -27.99
N GLU A 67 14.70 5.71 -27.36
CA GLU A 67 15.80 6.42 -28.05
C GLU A 67 17.08 5.58 -28.20
N GLU A 68 16.98 4.35 -28.72
CA GLU A 68 18.12 3.69 -29.37
C GLU A 68 17.61 2.70 -30.45
N GLU A 69 17.15 3.23 -31.59
CA GLU A 69 17.26 2.52 -32.87
C GLU A 69 17.22 3.52 -34.05
N ILE A 70 18.44 3.77 -34.58
CA ILE A 70 18.83 4.08 -35.99
C ILE A 70 18.12 5.20 -36.77
#